data_AF-A0A5T0USK8-F1
#
_entry.id   AF-A0A5T0USK8-F1
#
_cell.length_a   1.000
_cell.length_b   1.000
_cell.length_c   1.000
_cell.angle_alpha   90.00
_cell.angle_beta   90.00
_cell.angle_gamma   90.00
#
_symmetry.space_group_name_H-M   'P 1'
#
loop_
_entity.id
_entity.type
_entity.pdbx_description
1 polymer ?
#
loop_
_entity_poly.entity_id
_entity_poly.type
_entity_poly.pdbx_seq_one_letter_code
_entity_poly.pdbx_strand_id
1 'polypeptide(L)'
;CMLERTEITAEFFNHDFGEFDKDIVFVCAGVVHPKAIEYLKGRNRKYLIIPRYLYFPIYIKLKYFDFLYNTPSVAHMSYFLSVLLNHKNIIFIGQDLAYAENGNSHPDDYQNSANYESQMYEHILTEAYGGKKEIKTHEFWIFFKQILEAMIIKYHIITYNCTEGGARIEGTIEKPFLWACENLLHKDLNKPFEKLEPLSLNKQNEFLLKAYYKVCKSIEHCRDFSKILSNDFENIQSVYLSLNEKEEDINLAIKKIDEFKNKLENIKQMQDLYEILQPLRTQFELNLARIYVLNPKTKEDAFNKSILWIKEHLEFMELVYGHIKAQESALIKNILPLEEKLKERKLDKWMERVRR
;
A
#
# COMPACT_ATOMS: atom_id res chain seq x y z
N CYS A 1 14.56 -6.79 2.98
CA CYS A 1 13.18 -6.24 3.01
C CYS A 1 12.44 -6.68 1.75
N MET A 2 11.11 -6.79 1.78
CA MET A 2 10.28 -7.11 0.60
C MET A 2 9.01 -6.28 0.62
N LEU A 3 8.69 -5.60 -0.47
CA LEU A 3 7.52 -4.72 -0.59
C LEU A 3 6.59 -5.08 -1.74
N GLU A 4 7.15 -5.58 -2.84
CA GLU A 4 6.43 -5.81 -4.08
C GLU A 4 5.39 -6.94 -3.95
N ARG A 5 4.32 -6.82 -4.74
CA ARG A 5 3.16 -7.73 -4.70
C ARG A 5 3.13 -8.71 -5.87
N THR A 6 4.17 -8.71 -6.70
CA THR A 6 4.23 -9.48 -7.93
C THR A 6 4.90 -10.82 -7.69
N GLU A 7 4.58 -11.79 -8.54
CA GLU A 7 5.21 -13.11 -8.51
C GLU A 7 6.69 -13.03 -8.89
N ILE A 8 7.04 -12.25 -9.91
CA ILE A 8 8.43 -12.12 -10.39
C ILE A 8 9.41 -11.67 -9.30
N THR A 9 8.96 -10.84 -8.37
CA THR A 9 9.76 -10.33 -7.25
C THR A 9 9.76 -11.29 -6.05
N ALA A 10 8.75 -12.16 -5.96
CA ALA A 10 8.72 -13.24 -4.98
C ALA A 10 9.77 -14.32 -5.29
N GLU A 11 10.06 -14.57 -6.57
CA GLU A 11 11.08 -15.54 -7.01
C GLU A 11 12.49 -15.19 -6.51
N PHE A 12 12.72 -13.95 -6.06
CA PHE A 12 13.99 -13.56 -5.45
C PHE A 12 14.27 -14.40 -4.19
N PHE A 13 13.21 -14.76 -3.46
CA PHE A 13 13.29 -15.64 -2.29
C PHE A 13 13.33 -17.13 -2.64
N ASN A 14 13.23 -17.49 -3.92
CA ASN A 14 13.35 -18.87 -4.37
C ASN A 14 14.80 -19.35 -4.51
N HIS A 15 15.78 -18.45 -4.41
CA HIS A 15 17.19 -18.84 -4.34
C HIS A 15 17.52 -19.45 -2.98
N ASP A 16 18.55 -20.29 -2.91
CA ASP A 16 19.12 -20.80 -1.67
C ASP A 16 20.54 -20.26 -1.51
N PHE A 17 20.76 -19.45 -0.48
CA PHE A 17 22.06 -18.85 -0.16
C PHE A 17 22.78 -19.57 0.99
N GLY A 18 22.25 -20.72 1.45
CA GLY A 18 22.88 -21.57 2.46
C GLY A 18 23.15 -20.85 3.78
N GLU A 19 24.39 -20.95 4.27
CA GLU A 19 24.80 -20.35 5.56
C GLU A 19 24.65 -18.82 5.60
N PHE A 20 24.63 -18.13 4.47
CA PHE A 20 24.44 -16.68 4.43
C PHE A 20 23.11 -16.25 5.07
N ASP A 21 22.06 -17.05 4.91
CA ASP A 21 20.71 -16.71 5.39
C ASP A 21 20.46 -17.00 6.88
N LYS A 22 21.34 -17.76 7.53
CA LYS A 22 21.10 -18.37 8.86
C LYS A 22 20.72 -17.36 9.95
N ASP A 23 21.34 -16.18 9.92
CA ASP A 23 21.15 -15.11 10.89
C ASP A 23 20.47 -13.87 10.31
N ILE A 24 19.90 -14.00 9.10
CA ILE A 24 19.12 -12.95 8.45
C ILE A 24 17.66 -13.03 8.89
N VAL A 25 17.08 -11.88 9.24
CA VAL A 25 15.64 -11.73 9.42
C VAL A 25 15.07 -10.99 8.22
N PHE A 26 14.21 -11.67 7.46
CA PHE A 26 13.52 -11.09 6.32
C PHE A 26 12.30 -10.29 6.76
N VAL A 27 12.25 -9.00 6.44
CA VAL A 27 11.10 -8.15 6.76
C VAL A 27 10.25 -7.90 5.52
N CYS A 28 9.01 -8.38 5.53
CA CYS A 28 8.08 -8.33 4.41
C CYS A 28 6.90 -7.40 4.72
N ALA A 29 6.42 -6.63 3.75
CA ALA A 29 5.15 -5.94 3.87
C ALA A 29 3.99 -6.94 3.91
N GLY A 30 2.89 -6.61 4.61
CA GLY A 30 1.70 -7.46 4.73
C GLY A 30 0.89 -7.67 3.45
N VAL A 31 1.39 -7.20 2.31
CA VAL A 31 0.74 -7.25 0.99
C VAL A 31 1.62 -7.89 -0.08
N VAL A 32 2.77 -8.46 0.31
CA VAL A 32 3.67 -9.14 -0.63
C VAL A 32 2.99 -10.36 -1.26
N HIS A 33 3.48 -10.79 -2.41
CA HIS A 33 2.95 -11.97 -3.07
C HIS A 33 3.08 -13.22 -2.16
N PRO A 34 2.05 -14.09 -2.03
CA PRO A 34 2.07 -15.23 -1.12
C PRO A 34 3.27 -16.17 -1.28
N LYS A 35 3.75 -16.37 -2.51
CA LYS A 35 4.95 -17.18 -2.80
C LYS A 35 6.20 -16.74 -2.03
N ALA A 36 6.36 -15.43 -1.77
CA ALA A 36 7.50 -14.96 -1.00
C ALA A 36 7.49 -15.57 0.41
N ILE A 37 6.32 -15.63 1.05
CA ILE A 37 6.15 -16.24 2.37
C ILE A 37 6.29 -17.78 2.29
N GLU A 38 5.80 -18.40 1.23
CA GLU A 38 5.97 -19.84 0.98
C GLU A 38 7.45 -20.22 0.90
N TYR A 39 8.24 -19.51 0.08
CA TYR A 39 9.67 -19.78 -0.07
C TYR A 39 10.46 -19.54 1.22
N LEU A 40 10.14 -18.47 1.96
CA LEU A 40 10.75 -18.21 3.26
C LEU A 40 10.45 -19.33 4.27
N LYS A 41 9.19 -19.80 4.34
CA LYS A 41 8.79 -20.90 5.21
C LYS A 41 9.43 -22.23 4.80
N GLY A 42 9.39 -22.57 3.50
CA GLY A 42 9.90 -23.84 2.98
C GLY A 42 11.39 -24.06 3.23
N ARG A 43 12.15 -22.97 3.43
CA ARG A 43 13.58 -22.98 3.76
C ARG A 43 13.89 -22.67 5.23
N ASN A 44 12.89 -22.64 6.11
CA ASN A 44 13.04 -22.30 7.54
C ASN A 44 13.73 -20.94 7.79
N ARG A 45 13.56 -19.97 6.88
CA ARG A 45 14.12 -18.63 7.04
C ARG A 45 13.33 -17.84 8.08
N LYS A 46 14.02 -17.04 8.91
CA LYS A 46 13.38 -16.16 9.87
C LYS A 46 12.77 -14.98 9.14
N TYR A 47 11.48 -14.72 9.32
CA TYR A 47 10.83 -13.58 8.69
C TYR A 47 9.80 -12.91 9.60
N LEU A 48 9.52 -11.64 9.30
CA LEU A 48 8.53 -10.79 9.93
C LEU A 48 7.62 -10.21 8.86
N ILE A 49 6.32 -10.11 9.17
CA ILE A 49 5.34 -9.45 8.31
C ILE A 49 4.91 -8.17 9.03
N ILE A 50 5.11 -7.03 8.38
CA ILE A 50 4.68 -5.73 8.90
C ILE A 50 3.52 -5.22 8.04
N PRO A 51 2.35 -4.93 8.62
CA PRO A 51 1.23 -4.42 7.85
C PRO A 51 1.57 -3.05 7.26
N ARG A 52 1.04 -2.76 6.08
CA ARG A 52 1.12 -1.40 5.53
C ARG A 52 0.07 -0.51 6.19
N TYR A 53 0.35 0.79 6.24
CA TYR A 53 -0.62 1.78 6.69
C TYR A 53 -1.74 1.91 5.65
N LEU A 54 -2.74 1.04 5.78
CA LEU A 54 -3.89 0.93 4.89
C LEU A 54 -5.17 0.81 5.75
N TYR A 55 -6.31 1.20 5.19
CA TYR A 55 -7.56 1.30 5.94
C TYR A 55 -8.00 -0.06 6.52
N PHE A 56 -7.84 -1.15 5.77
CA PHE A 56 -8.27 -2.47 6.24
C PHE A 56 -7.40 -3.01 7.40
N PRO A 57 -6.05 -3.01 7.34
CA PRO A 57 -5.18 -3.30 8.49
C PRO A 57 -5.47 -2.44 9.73
N ILE A 58 -5.80 -1.16 9.55
CA ILE A 58 -6.20 -0.26 10.66
C ILE A 58 -7.53 -0.71 11.25
N TYR A 59 -8.51 -1.05 10.40
CA TYR A 59 -9.83 -1.52 10.81
C TYR A 59 -9.75 -2.81 11.66
N ILE A 60 -8.93 -3.79 11.23
CA ILE A 60 -8.72 -5.05 11.95
C ILE A 60 -7.81 -4.93 13.18
N LYS A 61 -7.41 -3.69 13.55
CA LYS A 61 -6.69 -3.33 14.79
C LYS A 61 -5.28 -3.90 14.93
N LEU A 62 -4.51 -3.92 13.84
CA LEU A 62 -3.11 -4.35 13.86
C LEU A 62 -2.09 -3.32 14.38
N LYS A 63 -2.54 -2.18 14.94
CA LYS A 63 -1.68 -1.08 15.41
C LYS A 63 -0.58 -1.51 16.38
N TYR A 64 -0.79 -2.58 17.16
CA TYR A 64 0.23 -3.10 18.06
C TYR A 64 1.54 -3.49 17.34
N PHE A 65 1.45 -3.94 16.09
CA PHE A 65 2.59 -4.35 15.26
C PHE A 65 3.18 -3.20 14.43
N ASP A 66 2.74 -1.96 14.70
CA ASP A 66 3.02 -0.76 13.90
C ASP A 66 2.61 -0.93 12.41
N PHE A 67 2.86 0.10 11.60
CA PHE A 67 2.57 0.08 10.17
C PHE A 67 3.72 0.65 9.36
N LEU A 68 3.99 0.05 8.19
CA LEU A 68 4.85 0.65 7.18
C LEU A 68 4.14 1.86 6.56
N TYR A 69 4.67 3.05 6.82
CA TYR A 69 4.13 4.32 6.34
C TYR A 69 5.08 4.99 5.35
N ASN A 70 4.57 5.42 4.20
CA ASN A 70 5.29 6.17 3.17
C ASN A 70 6.61 5.51 2.68
N THR A 71 6.58 4.20 2.43
CA THR A 71 7.73 3.42 1.96
C THR A 71 7.46 2.85 0.55
N PRO A 72 7.74 3.60 -0.52
CA PRO A 72 7.43 3.14 -1.88
C PRO A 72 8.43 2.12 -2.43
N SER A 73 9.67 2.06 -1.91
CA SER A 73 10.68 1.07 -2.29
C SER A 73 11.37 0.45 -1.07
N VAL A 74 12.06 -0.68 -1.27
CA VAL A 74 12.75 -1.41 -0.20
C VAL A 74 13.82 -0.55 0.50
N ALA A 75 14.43 0.41 -0.20
CA ALA A 75 15.35 1.38 0.37
C ALA A 75 14.68 2.28 1.41
N HIS A 76 13.50 2.82 1.09
CA HIS A 76 12.70 3.62 2.03
C HIS A 76 12.24 2.81 3.24
N MET A 77 11.85 1.56 3.02
CA MET A 77 11.51 0.65 4.12
C MET A 77 12.70 0.42 5.05
N SER A 78 13.89 0.17 4.50
CA SER A 78 15.12 0.00 5.29
C SER A 78 15.52 1.28 6.03
N TYR A 79 15.36 2.45 5.41
CA TYR A 79 15.58 3.74 6.08
C TYR A 79 14.61 3.91 7.25
N PHE A 80 13.31 3.69 7.02
CA PHE A 80 12.29 3.81 8.04
C PHE A 80 12.53 2.85 9.22
N LEU A 81 12.90 1.61 8.95
CA LEU A 81 13.26 0.65 10.00
C LEU A 81 14.51 1.11 10.78
N SER A 82 15.50 1.68 10.08
CA SER A 82 16.70 2.21 10.73
C SER A 82 16.39 3.37 11.68
N VAL A 83 15.42 4.23 11.31
CA VAL A 83 14.89 5.28 12.19
C VAL A 83 14.23 4.67 13.43
N LEU A 84 13.33 3.70 13.25
CA LEU A 84 12.60 3.07 14.37
C LEU A 84 13.54 2.32 15.33
N LEU A 85 14.64 1.78 14.81
CA LEU A 85 15.68 1.12 15.58
C LEU A 85 16.69 2.11 16.22
N ASN A 86 16.45 3.42 16.09
CA ASN A 86 17.28 4.50 16.64
C ASN A 86 18.75 4.43 16.20
N HIS A 87 19.01 4.06 14.94
CA HIS A 87 20.35 4.16 14.38
C HIS A 87 20.81 5.62 14.36
N LYS A 88 22.05 5.87 14.78
CA LYS A 88 22.65 7.22 14.80
C LYS A 88 23.10 7.69 13.42
N ASN A 89 23.61 6.74 12.63
CA ASN A 89 24.11 6.96 11.28
C ASN A 89 23.43 5.97 10.35
N ILE A 90 23.05 6.42 9.16
CA ILE A 90 22.60 5.59 8.04
C ILE A 90 23.60 5.75 6.90
N ILE A 91 24.00 4.66 6.25
CA ILE A 91 24.98 4.67 5.15
C ILE A 91 24.31 4.05 3.92
N PHE A 92 24.26 4.80 2.82
CA PHE A 92 23.76 4.30 1.53
C PHE A 92 24.88 3.69 0.71
N ILE A 93 24.66 2.45 0.26
CA ILE A 93 25.55 1.69 -0.60
C ILE A 93 24.68 1.08 -1.70
N GLY A 94 25.05 1.30 -2.96
CA GLY A 94 24.27 0.83 -4.11
C GLY A 94 22.92 1.54 -4.27
N GLN A 95 22.76 2.74 -3.70
CA GLN A 95 21.57 3.56 -3.89
C GLN A 95 21.78 4.51 -5.08
N ASP A 96 21.93 3.94 -6.28
CA ASP A 96 22.32 4.69 -7.47
C ASP A 96 21.27 5.71 -7.90
N LEU A 97 20.00 5.27 -8.02
CA LEU A 97 18.89 6.11 -8.55
C LEU A 97 19.23 6.78 -9.89
N ALA A 98 20.09 6.13 -10.66
CA ALA A 98 20.63 6.59 -11.92
C ALA A 98 21.10 5.38 -12.73
N TYR A 99 21.19 5.55 -14.05
CA TYR A 99 21.75 4.53 -14.93
C TYR A 99 23.27 4.53 -14.82
N ALA A 100 23.87 3.35 -14.99
CA ALA A 100 25.32 3.24 -15.18
C ALA A 100 25.77 3.94 -16.47
N GLU A 101 27.07 4.22 -16.61
CA GLU A 101 27.62 4.90 -17.80
C GLU A 101 27.32 4.16 -19.11
N ASN A 102 27.24 2.83 -19.06
CA ASN A 102 26.88 1.98 -20.20
C ASN A 102 25.36 1.93 -20.48
N GLY A 103 24.53 2.61 -19.68
CA GLY A 103 23.07 2.64 -19.81
C GLY A 103 22.33 1.51 -19.09
N ASN A 104 23.02 0.65 -18.35
CA ASN A 104 22.38 -0.39 -17.54
C ASN A 104 21.56 0.25 -16.41
N SER A 105 20.41 -0.37 -16.12
CA SER A 105 19.50 0.04 -15.03
C SER A 105 19.75 -0.76 -13.75
N HIS A 106 20.38 -1.92 -13.88
CA HIS A 106 20.63 -2.85 -12.79
C HIS A 106 22.06 -3.42 -12.89
N PRO A 107 22.59 -4.02 -11.80
CA PRO A 107 23.85 -4.77 -11.84
C PRO A 107 23.84 -5.91 -12.87
N ASP A 108 25.03 -6.29 -13.33
CA ASP A 108 25.20 -7.33 -14.37
C ASP A 108 24.67 -8.71 -13.96
N ASP A 109 24.64 -9.00 -12.66
CA ASP A 109 24.16 -10.25 -12.08
C ASP A 109 22.67 -10.21 -11.68
N TYR A 110 21.94 -9.15 -12.03
CA TYR A 110 20.50 -9.09 -11.77
C TYR A 110 19.75 -10.16 -12.58
N GLN A 111 18.97 -10.98 -11.88
CA GLN A 111 18.31 -12.15 -12.48
C GLN A 111 17.37 -11.84 -13.65
N ASN A 112 16.83 -10.61 -13.73
CA ASN A 112 15.93 -10.18 -14.81
C ASN A 112 16.65 -9.36 -15.89
N SER A 113 17.99 -9.41 -15.95
CA SER A 113 18.90 -8.66 -16.83
C SER A 113 19.26 -7.25 -16.35
N ALA A 114 20.52 -6.86 -16.53
CA ALA A 114 21.06 -5.53 -16.25
C ALA A 114 20.31 -4.38 -16.96
N ASN A 115 19.62 -4.69 -18.06
CA ASN A 115 18.86 -3.73 -18.86
C ASN A 115 17.35 -3.76 -18.63
N TYR A 116 16.86 -4.45 -17.60
CA TYR A 116 15.43 -4.70 -17.34
C TYR A 116 14.54 -3.45 -17.46
N GLU A 117 14.99 -2.30 -16.94
CA GLU A 117 14.24 -1.02 -17.01
C GLU A 117 14.90 0.03 -17.91
N SER A 118 16.00 -0.31 -18.60
CA SER A 118 16.85 0.67 -19.30
C SER A 118 16.14 1.48 -20.39
N GLN A 119 15.04 0.96 -20.95
CA GLN A 119 14.25 1.62 -22.00
C GLN A 119 12.78 1.79 -21.60
N MET A 120 12.43 1.50 -20.34
CA MET A 120 11.04 1.52 -19.88
C MET A 120 10.51 2.95 -19.71
N TYR A 121 11.39 3.88 -19.37
CA TYR A 121 11.07 5.27 -19.06
C TYR A 121 11.96 6.23 -19.85
N GLU A 122 11.46 7.46 -20.04
CA GLU A 122 12.26 8.54 -20.62
C GLU A 122 13.47 8.85 -19.74
N HIS A 123 14.62 9.04 -20.38
CA HIS A 123 15.85 9.41 -19.67
C HIS A 123 15.88 10.90 -19.44
N ILE A 124 15.98 11.30 -18.17
CA ILE A 124 16.17 12.68 -17.74
C ILE A 124 17.52 12.82 -17.04
N LEU A 125 17.96 14.05 -16.82
CA LEU A 125 19.23 14.33 -16.14
C LEU A 125 18.99 14.78 -14.69
N THR A 126 19.91 14.41 -13.81
CA THR A 126 19.97 14.90 -12.43
C THR A 126 21.42 15.09 -12.01
N GLU A 127 21.65 15.83 -10.93
CA GLU A 127 23.00 16.02 -10.40
C GLU A 127 23.58 14.69 -9.92
N ALA A 128 24.79 14.38 -10.38
CA ALA A 128 25.53 13.22 -9.92
C ALA A 128 26.17 13.49 -8.56
N TYR A 129 26.51 12.42 -7.84
CA TYR A 129 27.32 12.46 -6.64
C TYR A 129 28.49 13.45 -6.77
N GLY A 130 28.68 14.30 -5.76
CA GLY A 130 29.71 15.34 -5.74
C GLY A 130 29.29 16.67 -6.40
N GLY A 131 28.11 16.74 -7.03
CA GLY A 131 27.50 18.00 -7.50
C GLY A 131 28.23 18.70 -8.66
N LYS A 132 29.07 17.97 -9.41
CA LYS A 132 29.90 18.55 -10.51
C LYS A 132 29.51 18.08 -11.91
N LYS A 133 28.67 17.06 -12.00
CA LYS A 133 28.28 16.41 -13.26
C LYS A 133 26.79 16.12 -13.21
N GLU A 134 26.22 15.86 -14.38
CA GLU A 134 24.88 15.30 -14.51
C GLU A 134 24.96 13.81 -14.84
N ILE A 135 23.97 13.06 -14.39
CA ILE A 135 23.80 11.63 -14.66
C ILE A 135 22.38 11.35 -15.14
N LYS A 136 22.22 10.32 -15.97
CA LYS A 136 20.92 9.90 -16.48
C LYS A 136 20.13 9.16 -15.40
N THR A 137 18.84 9.46 -15.32
CA THR A 137 17.87 8.84 -14.41
C THR A 137 16.49 8.84 -15.08
N HIS A 138 15.43 8.48 -14.34
CA HIS A 138 14.05 8.58 -14.79
C HIS A 138 13.11 9.05 -13.66
N GLU A 139 11.86 9.35 -14.01
CA GLU A 139 10.89 10.01 -13.10
C GLU A 139 10.66 9.27 -11.78
N PHE A 140 10.61 7.92 -11.78
CA PHE A 140 10.37 7.15 -10.56
C PHE A 140 11.60 7.13 -9.64
N TRP A 141 12.81 7.11 -10.19
CA TRP A 141 14.03 7.24 -9.39
C TRP A 141 14.18 8.65 -8.80
N ILE A 142 13.76 9.70 -9.52
CA ILE A 142 13.65 11.05 -8.95
C ILE A 142 12.63 11.09 -7.82
N PHE A 143 11.46 10.46 -8.00
CA PHE A 143 10.46 10.36 -6.95
C PHE A 143 11.00 9.62 -5.71
N PHE A 144 11.73 8.52 -5.89
CA PHE A 144 12.40 7.81 -4.80
C PHE A 144 13.47 8.67 -4.11
N LYS A 145 14.32 9.36 -4.88
CA LYS A 145 15.31 10.31 -4.36
C LYS A 145 14.64 11.35 -3.46
N GLN A 146 13.59 12.01 -3.95
CA GLN A 146 12.88 13.06 -3.22
C GLN A 146 12.25 12.56 -1.91
N ILE A 147 11.78 11.32 -1.86
CA ILE A 147 11.25 10.74 -0.63
C ILE A 147 12.38 10.45 0.36
N LEU A 148 13.53 9.94 -0.07
CA LEU A 148 14.70 9.80 0.81
C LEU A 148 15.14 11.16 1.38
N GLU A 149 15.21 12.20 0.55
CA GLU A 149 15.54 13.57 0.97
C GLU A 149 14.54 14.09 2.02
N ALA A 150 13.24 13.91 1.78
CA ALA A 150 12.20 14.27 2.74
C ALA A 150 12.30 13.47 4.05
N MET A 151 12.67 12.19 4.00
CA MET A 151 12.90 11.37 5.19
C MET A 151 14.11 11.84 5.99
N ILE A 152 15.21 12.20 5.33
CA ILE A 152 16.41 12.73 5.97
C ILE A 152 16.07 14.03 6.72
N ILE A 153 15.36 14.96 6.07
CA ILE A 153 14.91 16.21 6.69
C ILE A 153 13.97 15.93 7.87
N LYS A 154 12.98 15.05 7.68
CA LYS A 154 11.98 14.77 8.70
C LYS A 154 12.58 14.15 9.97
N TYR A 155 13.45 13.16 9.80
CA TYR A 155 13.97 12.37 10.92
C TYR A 155 15.27 12.90 11.51
N HIS A 156 15.96 13.82 10.81
CA HIS A 156 17.19 14.45 11.27
C HIS A 156 18.31 13.44 11.63
N ILE A 157 18.36 12.31 10.92
CA ILE A 157 19.40 11.28 11.11
C ILE A 157 20.58 11.57 10.17
N ILE A 158 21.80 11.53 10.72
CA ILE A 158 23.02 11.68 9.93
C ILE A 158 23.05 10.55 8.90
N THR A 159 22.97 10.94 7.63
CA THR A 159 22.90 10.00 6.52
C THR A 159 24.09 10.24 5.61
N TYR A 160 24.86 9.19 5.34
CA TYR A 160 26.00 9.21 4.43
C TYR A 160 25.60 8.61 3.09
N ASN A 161 25.89 9.30 2.00
CA ASN A 161 25.85 8.70 0.67
C ASN A 161 27.25 8.19 0.32
N CYS A 162 27.39 6.86 0.17
CA CYS A 162 28.63 6.22 -0.26
C CYS A 162 28.54 5.61 -1.65
N THR A 163 27.53 6.03 -2.44
CA THR A 163 27.29 5.53 -3.79
C THR A 163 27.82 6.54 -4.80
N GLU A 164 29.12 6.48 -5.10
CA GLU A 164 29.84 7.49 -5.89
C GLU A 164 29.44 7.56 -7.37
N GLY A 165 28.89 6.46 -7.90
CA GLY A 165 28.36 6.39 -9.27
C GLY A 165 26.91 6.82 -9.41
N GLY A 166 26.24 7.17 -8.31
CA GLY A 166 24.81 7.46 -8.29
C GLY A 166 24.44 8.93 -8.43
N ALA A 167 23.14 9.19 -8.36
CA ALA A 167 22.58 10.52 -8.20
C ALA A 167 22.99 11.11 -6.84
N ARG A 168 23.18 12.42 -6.81
CA ARG A 168 23.28 13.20 -5.58
C ARG A 168 21.97 13.08 -4.82
N ILE A 169 22.02 12.87 -3.51
CA ILE A 169 20.84 12.84 -2.63
C ILE A 169 21.00 13.94 -1.59
N GLU A 170 20.15 14.96 -1.66
CA GLU A 170 20.24 16.13 -0.79
C GLU A 170 20.02 15.80 0.69
N GLY A 171 20.73 16.52 1.56
CA GLY A 171 20.77 16.27 3.00
C GLY A 171 21.68 15.12 3.43
N THR A 172 22.26 14.35 2.49
CA THR A 172 23.30 13.37 2.81
C THR A 172 24.69 14.00 2.91
N ILE A 173 25.58 13.32 3.62
CA ILE A 173 27.02 13.60 3.62
C ILE A 173 27.69 12.64 2.64
N GLU A 174 28.20 13.16 1.53
CA GLU A 174 28.91 12.37 0.53
C GLU A 174 30.31 11.98 1.03
N LYS A 175 30.55 10.67 1.16
CA LYS A 175 31.85 10.08 1.54
C LYS A 175 32.08 8.77 0.80
N PRO A 176 33.31 8.46 0.34
CA PRO A 176 33.62 7.11 -0.16
C PRO A 176 33.28 6.02 0.87
N PHE A 177 32.86 4.84 0.42
CA PHE A 177 32.54 3.75 1.34
C PHE A 177 33.75 3.35 2.22
N LEU A 178 34.96 3.39 1.67
CA LEU A 178 36.20 3.17 2.42
C LEU A 178 36.33 4.11 3.62
N TRP A 179 36.01 5.40 3.44
CA TRP A 179 36.03 6.37 4.54
C TRP A 179 35.05 5.97 5.64
N ALA A 180 33.84 5.51 5.29
CA ALA A 180 32.85 5.06 6.26
C ALA A 180 33.34 3.81 7.02
N CYS A 181 33.99 2.87 6.35
CA CYS A 181 34.61 1.71 6.98
C CYS A 181 35.64 2.14 8.05
N GLU A 182 36.57 3.01 7.65
CA GLU A 182 37.68 3.46 8.51
C GLU A 182 37.20 4.35 9.67
N ASN A 183 36.16 5.16 9.48
CA ASN A 183 35.77 6.19 10.45
C ASN A 183 34.52 5.82 11.28
N LEU A 184 33.60 5.01 10.73
CA LEU A 184 32.34 4.67 11.38
C LEU A 184 32.25 3.20 11.80
N LEU A 185 32.95 2.30 11.10
CA LEU A 185 32.82 0.84 11.27
C LEU A 185 34.08 0.17 11.84
N HIS A 186 35.09 0.93 12.26
CA HIS A 186 36.37 0.42 12.76
C HIS A 186 36.34 -0.16 14.18
N LYS A 187 35.19 -0.12 14.87
CA LYS A 187 35.04 -0.62 16.24
C LYS A 187 33.93 -1.66 16.31
N ASP A 188 34.22 -2.75 17.01
CA ASP A 188 33.19 -3.66 17.48
C ASP A 188 32.36 -2.95 18.56
N LEU A 189 31.10 -2.68 18.23
CA LEU A 189 30.16 -2.07 19.17
C LEU A 189 29.54 -3.15 20.04
N ASN A 190 29.71 -3.03 21.36
CA ASN A 190 28.85 -3.76 22.29
C ASN A 190 27.43 -3.19 22.19
N LYS A 191 26.48 -4.01 21.77
CA LYS A 191 25.07 -3.65 21.60
C LYS A 191 24.22 -4.48 22.57
N PRO A 192 24.17 -4.12 23.87
CA PRO A 192 23.45 -4.89 24.89
C PRO A 192 21.95 -4.61 24.80
N PHE A 193 21.34 -4.85 23.64
CA PHE A 193 19.91 -4.70 23.47
C PHE A 193 19.19 -5.72 24.33
N GLU A 194 18.12 -5.27 24.99
CA GLU A 194 17.24 -6.17 25.71
C GLU A 194 16.67 -7.20 24.73
N LYS A 195 16.69 -8.46 25.13
CA LYS A 195 16.10 -9.51 24.32
C LYS A 195 14.59 -9.33 24.30
N LEU A 196 14.03 -9.16 23.11
CA LEU A 196 12.59 -9.09 22.92
C LEU A 196 12.00 -10.49 23.11
N GLU A 197 11.16 -10.64 24.12
CA GLU A 197 10.41 -11.88 24.33
C GLU A 197 9.12 -11.86 23.48
N PRO A 198 8.71 -13.02 22.93
CA PRO A 198 7.48 -13.11 22.16
C PRO A 198 6.27 -12.81 23.04
N LEU A 199 5.19 -12.34 22.41
CA LEU A 199 3.91 -12.18 23.08
C LEU A 199 3.49 -13.46 23.81
N SER A 200 2.90 -13.33 25.01
CA SER A 200 2.32 -14.48 25.69
C SER A 200 1.24 -15.14 24.84
N LEU A 201 1.06 -16.45 24.98
CA LEU A 201 0.06 -17.20 24.22
C LEU A 201 -1.35 -16.59 24.36
N ASN A 202 -1.72 -16.17 25.57
CA ASN A 202 -2.99 -15.51 25.82
C ASN A 202 -3.14 -14.21 25.01
N LYS A 203 -2.06 -13.41 24.92
CA LYS A 203 -2.09 -12.16 24.15
C LYS A 203 -2.14 -12.42 22.65
N GLN A 204 -1.43 -13.43 22.16
CA GLN A 204 -1.54 -13.86 20.77
C GLN A 204 -2.98 -14.30 20.43
N ASN A 205 -3.60 -15.11 21.29
CA ASN A 205 -4.98 -15.58 21.13
C ASN A 205 -5.98 -14.42 21.13
N GLU A 206 -5.79 -13.42 22.00
CA GLU A 206 -6.59 -12.20 22.03
C GLU A 206 -6.53 -11.46 20.69
N PHE A 207 -5.34 -11.26 20.13
CA PHE A 207 -5.18 -10.58 18.83
C PHE A 207 -5.78 -11.38 17.67
N LEU A 208 -5.60 -12.70 17.64
CA LEU A 208 -6.22 -13.56 16.62
C LEU A 208 -7.75 -13.45 16.66
N LEU A 209 -8.37 -13.53 17.84
CA LEU A 209 -9.82 -13.41 17.98
C LEU A 209 -10.34 -12.01 17.62
N LYS A 210 -9.61 -10.95 17.96
CA LYS A 210 -9.99 -9.58 17.56
C LYS A 210 -9.95 -9.38 16.05
N ALA A 211 -8.89 -9.86 15.40
CA ALA A 211 -8.78 -9.82 13.94
C ALA A 211 -9.91 -10.63 13.30
N TYR A 212 -10.17 -11.83 13.80
CA TYR A 212 -11.26 -12.69 13.33
C TYR A 212 -12.63 -12.01 13.42
N TYR A 213 -12.96 -11.47 14.60
CA TYR A 213 -14.18 -10.71 14.81
C TYR A 213 -14.34 -9.55 13.83
N LYS A 214 -13.26 -8.81 13.59
CA LYS A 214 -13.29 -7.69 12.63
C LYS A 214 -13.52 -8.15 11.21
N VAL A 215 -12.87 -9.23 10.76
CA VAL A 215 -13.12 -9.78 9.43
C VAL A 215 -14.56 -10.26 9.27
N CYS A 216 -15.10 -11.00 10.26
CA CYS A 216 -16.51 -11.42 10.25
C CYS A 216 -17.47 -10.21 10.17
N LYS A 217 -17.21 -9.16 10.95
CA LYS A 217 -18.01 -7.92 10.90
C LYS A 217 -17.94 -7.22 9.56
N SER A 218 -16.79 -7.24 8.88
CA SER A 218 -16.67 -6.67 7.53
C SER A 218 -17.43 -7.49 6.48
N ILE A 219 -17.45 -8.82 6.60
CA ILE A 219 -18.27 -9.69 5.75
C ILE A 219 -19.77 -9.38 5.94
N GLU A 220 -20.23 -9.27 7.19
CA GLU A 220 -21.61 -8.85 7.49
C GLU A 220 -21.92 -7.47 6.93
N HIS A 221 -21.02 -6.51 7.13
CA HIS A 221 -21.16 -5.15 6.60
C HIS A 221 -21.30 -5.15 5.07
N CYS A 222 -20.48 -5.92 4.35
CA CYS A 222 -20.59 -6.06 2.90
C CYS A 222 -21.99 -6.55 2.48
N ARG A 223 -22.54 -7.56 3.19
CA ARG A 223 -23.87 -8.12 2.89
C ARG A 223 -24.99 -7.14 3.15
N ASP A 224 -24.97 -6.49 4.30
CA ASP A 224 -26.02 -5.56 4.69
C ASP A 224 -25.98 -4.31 3.82
N PHE A 225 -24.79 -3.78 3.56
CA PHE A 225 -24.65 -2.62 2.70
C PHE A 225 -24.96 -2.92 1.24
N SER A 226 -24.66 -4.13 0.73
CA SER A 226 -25.10 -4.56 -0.60
C SER A 226 -26.62 -4.47 -0.77
N LYS A 227 -27.40 -4.86 0.25
CA LYS A 227 -28.87 -4.77 0.21
C LYS A 227 -29.34 -3.31 0.18
N ILE A 228 -28.71 -2.45 0.98
CA ILE A 228 -28.98 -1.01 0.99
C ILE A 228 -28.69 -0.42 -0.38
N LEU A 229 -27.56 -0.76 -1.00
CA LEU A 229 -27.18 -0.30 -2.33
C LEU A 229 -28.17 -0.74 -3.41
N SER A 230 -28.59 -2.02 -3.41
CA SER A 230 -29.56 -2.51 -4.37
C SER A 230 -30.89 -1.75 -4.27
N ASN A 231 -31.38 -1.53 -3.04
CA ASN A 231 -32.60 -0.76 -2.83
C ASN A 231 -32.44 0.72 -3.27
N ASP A 232 -31.33 1.36 -2.92
CA ASP A 232 -31.05 2.74 -3.35
C ASP A 232 -30.99 2.83 -4.89
N PHE A 233 -30.33 1.86 -5.53
CA PHE A 233 -30.18 1.80 -6.98
C PHE A 233 -31.53 1.67 -7.67
N GLU A 234 -32.38 0.71 -7.27
CA GLU A 234 -33.72 0.53 -7.83
C GLU A 234 -34.59 1.80 -7.65
N ASN A 235 -34.47 2.46 -6.49
CA ASN A 235 -35.19 3.69 -6.20
C ASN A 235 -34.72 4.89 -7.05
N ILE A 236 -33.44 4.99 -7.38
CA ILE A 236 -32.92 6.07 -8.23
C ILE A 236 -33.17 5.74 -9.71
N GLN A 237 -32.98 4.49 -10.09
CA GLN A 237 -33.20 4.01 -11.46
C GLN A 237 -34.68 4.14 -11.86
N SER A 238 -35.62 3.83 -10.97
CA SER A 238 -37.05 4.05 -11.25
C SER A 238 -37.38 5.52 -11.48
N VAL A 239 -36.82 6.44 -10.68
CA VAL A 239 -36.96 7.88 -10.91
C VAL A 239 -36.36 8.27 -12.26
N TYR A 240 -35.13 7.82 -12.55
CA TYR A 240 -34.42 8.08 -13.80
C TYR A 240 -35.22 7.64 -15.04
N LEU A 241 -35.83 6.45 -15.01
CA LEU A 241 -36.65 5.93 -16.12
C LEU A 241 -37.97 6.70 -16.31
N SER A 242 -38.42 7.44 -15.29
CA SER A 242 -39.66 8.22 -15.31
C SER A 242 -39.47 9.71 -15.60
N LEU A 243 -38.23 10.16 -15.82
CA LEU A 243 -37.89 11.57 -16.04
C LEU A 243 -38.60 12.12 -17.30
N ASN A 244 -39.26 13.26 -17.16
CA ASN A 244 -40.12 13.85 -18.21
C ASN A 244 -39.89 15.37 -18.40
N GLU A 245 -38.63 15.83 -18.34
CA GLU A 245 -38.23 17.25 -18.43
C GLU A 245 -38.71 18.16 -17.29
N LYS A 246 -39.46 17.64 -16.31
CA LYS A 246 -39.83 18.39 -15.11
C LYS A 246 -38.65 18.53 -14.15
N GLU A 247 -38.43 19.76 -13.71
CA GLU A 247 -37.40 20.11 -12.73
C GLU A 247 -37.58 19.38 -11.40
N GLU A 248 -38.83 19.13 -10.99
CA GLU A 248 -39.16 18.38 -9.78
C GLU A 248 -38.62 16.94 -9.80
N ASP A 249 -38.71 16.26 -10.95
CA ASP A 249 -38.26 14.88 -11.09
C ASP A 249 -36.72 14.79 -11.04
N ILE A 250 -36.02 15.76 -11.63
CA ILE A 250 -34.55 15.90 -11.54
C ILE A 250 -34.12 16.14 -10.10
N ASN A 251 -34.77 17.10 -9.41
CA ASN A 251 -34.45 17.43 -8.02
C ASN A 251 -34.67 16.22 -7.09
N LEU A 252 -35.69 15.40 -7.36
CA LEU A 252 -35.91 14.15 -6.63
C LEU A 252 -34.76 13.14 -6.85
N ALA A 253 -34.31 12.96 -8.09
CA ALA A 253 -33.19 12.09 -8.41
C ALA A 253 -31.89 12.55 -7.72
N ILE A 254 -31.59 13.85 -7.80
CA ILE A 254 -30.43 14.46 -7.14
C ILE A 254 -30.48 14.22 -5.63
N LYS A 255 -31.62 14.50 -4.99
CA LYS A 255 -31.79 14.28 -3.54
C LYS A 255 -31.50 12.83 -3.15
N LYS A 256 -32.04 11.85 -3.89
CA LYS A 256 -31.81 10.42 -3.62
C LYS A 256 -30.34 10.04 -3.82
N ILE A 257 -29.69 10.58 -4.84
CA ILE A 257 -28.26 10.37 -5.08
C ILE A 257 -27.43 10.96 -3.93
N ASP A 258 -27.75 12.16 -3.45
CA ASP A 258 -27.06 12.76 -2.30
C ASP A 258 -27.24 11.93 -1.02
N GLU A 259 -28.44 11.39 -0.77
CA GLU A 259 -28.69 10.46 0.33
C GLU A 259 -27.80 9.20 0.23
N PHE A 260 -27.63 8.65 -0.96
CA PHE A 260 -26.71 7.54 -1.21
C PHE A 260 -25.24 7.95 -0.96
N LYS A 261 -24.78 9.07 -1.53
CA LYS A 261 -23.41 9.56 -1.38
C LYS A 261 -23.05 9.79 0.10
N ASN A 262 -23.96 10.36 0.88
CA ASN A 262 -23.79 10.57 2.31
C ASN A 262 -23.51 9.26 3.09
N LYS A 263 -24.09 8.13 2.65
CA LYS A 263 -23.81 6.82 3.25
C LYS A 263 -22.37 6.39 2.99
N LEU A 264 -21.86 6.59 1.77
CA LEU A 264 -20.48 6.27 1.39
C LEU A 264 -19.44 7.18 2.06
N GLU A 265 -19.78 8.43 2.32
CA GLU A 265 -18.86 9.41 2.90
C GLU A 265 -18.70 9.27 4.43
N ASN A 266 -19.51 8.44 5.09
CA ASN A 266 -19.39 8.18 6.51
C ASN A 266 -18.16 7.31 6.84
N ILE A 267 -16.99 7.95 6.97
CA ILE A 267 -15.69 7.29 7.22
C ILE A 267 -15.73 6.34 8.42
N LYS A 268 -16.48 6.68 9.48
CA LYS A 268 -16.56 5.83 10.68
C LYS A 268 -17.26 4.50 10.40
N GLN A 269 -18.29 4.52 9.55
CA GLN A 269 -19.04 3.32 9.16
C GLN A 269 -18.36 2.56 8.02
N MET A 270 -17.73 3.28 7.08
CA MET A 270 -17.12 2.72 5.87
C MET A 270 -15.65 2.35 6.01
N GLN A 271 -15.07 2.38 7.21
CA GLN A 271 -13.63 2.25 7.40
C GLN A 271 -13.04 0.96 6.78
N ASP A 272 -13.75 -0.16 6.87
CA ASP A 272 -13.34 -1.45 6.30
C ASP A 272 -13.47 -1.53 4.78
N LEU A 273 -14.33 -0.71 4.20
CA LEU A 273 -14.55 -0.64 2.74
C LEU A 273 -13.77 0.52 2.11
N TYR A 274 -13.19 1.41 2.91
CA TYR A 274 -12.56 2.62 2.39
C TYR A 274 -11.36 2.32 1.49
N GLU A 275 -10.62 1.24 1.77
CA GLU A 275 -9.47 0.82 0.97
C GLU A 275 -9.85 0.52 -0.50
N ILE A 276 -11.02 -0.09 -0.72
CA ILE A 276 -11.50 -0.47 -2.05
C ILE A 276 -12.33 0.64 -2.70
N LEU A 277 -13.02 1.47 -1.91
CA LEU A 277 -13.95 2.48 -2.42
C LEU A 277 -13.29 3.84 -2.65
N GLN A 278 -12.22 4.18 -1.94
CA GLN A 278 -11.57 5.48 -2.09
C GLN A 278 -11.03 5.71 -3.51
N PRO A 279 -10.24 4.79 -4.12
CA PRO A 279 -9.73 5.01 -5.48
C PRO A 279 -10.86 5.09 -6.51
N LEU A 280 -11.89 4.25 -6.33
CA LEU A 280 -13.08 4.26 -7.18
C LEU A 280 -13.80 5.62 -7.12
N ARG A 281 -14.01 6.15 -5.92
CA ARG A 281 -14.60 7.49 -5.72
C ARG A 281 -13.74 8.58 -6.36
N THR A 282 -12.42 8.55 -6.17
CA THR A 282 -11.53 9.53 -6.81
C THR A 282 -11.65 9.50 -8.33
N GLN A 283 -11.65 8.31 -8.95
CA GLN A 283 -11.83 8.18 -10.39
C GLN A 283 -13.20 8.70 -10.83
N PHE A 284 -14.25 8.38 -10.08
CA PHE A 284 -15.60 8.86 -10.34
C PHE A 284 -15.68 10.40 -10.32
N GLU A 285 -15.16 11.04 -9.28
CA GLU A 285 -15.18 12.51 -9.15
C GLU A 285 -14.39 13.20 -10.29
N LEU A 286 -13.27 12.61 -10.73
CA LEU A 286 -12.50 13.10 -11.88
C LEU A 286 -13.31 13.01 -13.19
N ASN A 287 -14.07 11.94 -13.38
CA ASN A 287 -14.96 11.80 -14.52
C ASN A 287 -16.12 12.80 -14.45
N LEU A 288 -16.72 12.95 -13.26
CA LEU A 288 -17.84 13.83 -13.00
C LEU A 288 -17.48 15.31 -13.23
N ALA A 289 -16.25 15.71 -12.93
CA ALA A 289 -15.75 17.07 -13.18
C ALA A 289 -15.92 17.50 -14.65
N ARG A 290 -15.83 16.56 -15.61
CA ARG A 290 -16.04 16.83 -17.04
C ARG A 290 -17.47 17.25 -17.34
N ILE A 291 -18.45 16.73 -16.61
CA ILE A 291 -19.85 17.11 -16.74
C ILE A 291 -20.07 18.50 -16.14
N TYR A 292 -19.49 18.77 -14.97
CA TYR A 292 -19.64 20.07 -14.31
C TYR A 292 -19.23 21.25 -15.21
N VAL A 293 -18.16 21.10 -15.99
CA VAL A 293 -17.65 22.16 -16.88
C VAL A 293 -18.42 22.32 -18.20
N LEU A 294 -19.39 21.46 -18.49
CA LEU A 294 -20.29 21.66 -19.63
C LEU A 294 -21.09 22.95 -19.45
N ASN A 295 -21.14 23.76 -20.50
CA ASN A 295 -21.79 25.07 -20.49
C ASN A 295 -23.11 25.02 -21.30
N PRO A 296 -24.24 24.62 -20.68
CA PRO A 296 -25.51 24.50 -21.39
C PRO A 296 -25.97 25.86 -21.91
N LYS A 297 -26.44 25.91 -23.16
CA LYS A 297 -26.92 27.14 -23.81
C LYS A 297 -28.44 27.21 -23.85
N THR A 298 -29.10 26.07 -23.82
CA THR A 298 -30.55 25.93 -23.84
C THR A 298 -31.06 25.23 -22.58
N LYS A 299 -32.38 25.25 -22.36
CA LYS A 299 -33.02 24.45 -21.30
C LYS A 299 -32.87 22.95 -21.56
N GLU A 300 -32.92 22.54 -22.82
CA GLU A 300 -32.69 21.16 -23.24
C GLU A 300 -31.26 20.72 -22.93
N ASP A 301 -30.25 21.57 -23.19
CA ASP A 301 -28.86 21.28 -22.81
C ASP A 301 -28.70 21.11 -21.30
N ALA A 302 -29.36 21.96 -20.51
CA ALA A 302 -29.32 21.87 -19.06
C ALA A 302 -30.01 20.59 -18.54
N PHE A 303 -31.13 20.20 -19.17
CA PHE A 303 -31.80 18.95 -18.91
C PHE A 303 -30.89 17.76 -19.23
N ASN A 304 -30.33 17.70 -20.45
CA ASN A 304 -29.43 16.65 -20.90
C ASN A 304 -28.16 16.54 -20.02
N LYS A 305 -27.61 17.67 -19.58
CA LYS A 305 -26.50 17.70 -18.62
C LYS A 305 -26.89 17.03 -17.29
N SER A 306 -28.11 17.27 -16.81
CA SER A 306 -28.63 16.66 -15.59
C SER A 306 -28.86 15.16 -15.75
N ILE A 307 -29.40 14.72 -16.89
CA ILE A 307 -29.54 13.31 -17.25
C ILE A 307 -28.19 12.60 -17.25
N LEU A 308 -27.18 13.21 -17.88
CA LEU A 308 -25.82 12.66 -17.91
C LEU A 308 -25.24 12.55 -16.50
N TRP A 309 -25.42 13.57 -15.66
CA TRP A 309 -24.98 13.54 -14.26
C TRP A 309 -25.65 12.41 -13.47
N ILE A 310 -26.97 12.21 -13.61
CA ILE A 310 -27.69 11.12 -12.94
C ILE A 310 -27.20 9.75 -13.43
N LYS A 311 -27.00 9.61 -14.74
CA LYS A 311 -26.52 8.38 -15.36
C LYS A 311 -25.14 7.97 -14.84
N GLU A 312 -24.19 8.89 -14.76
CA GLU A 312 -22.85 8.59 -14.20
C GLU A 312 -22.95 8.11 -12.74
N HIS A 313 -23.86 8.67 -11.94
CA HIS A 313 -24.05 8.21 -10.56
C HIS A 313 -24.64 6.80 -10.49
N LEU A 314 -25.56 6.44 -11.39
CA LEU A 314 -26.08 5.07 -11.48
C LEU A 314 -24.97 4.08 -11.86
N GLU A 315 -24.12 4.41 -12.84
CA GLU A 315 -22.96 3.58 -13.21
C GLU A 315 -21.96 3.46 -12.04
N PHE A 316 -21.72 4.55 -11.31
CA PHE A 316 -20.90 4.52 -10.10
C PHE A 316 -21.47 3.60 -9.01
N MET A 317 -22.80 3.61 -8.80
CA MET A 317 -23.45 2.71 -7.85
C MET A 317 -23.25 1.24 -8.21
N GLU A 318 -23.34 0.88 -9.48
CA GLU A 318 -23.06 -0.48 -9.96
C GLU A 318 -21.61 -0.89 -9.69
N LEU A 319 -20.65 0.00 -9.96
CA LEU A 319 -19.24 -0.24 -9.65
C LEU A 319 -19.00 -0.41 -8.15
N VAL A 320 -19.61 0.43 -7.32
CA VAL A 320 -19.53 0.31 -5.85
C VAL A 320 -20.07 -1.04 -5.40
N TYR A 321 -21.24 -1.46 -5.91
CA TYR A 321 -21.82 -2.77 -5.61
C TYR A 321 -20.88 -3.92 -6.00
N GLY A 322 -20.30 -3.86 -7.21
CA GLY A 322 -19.33 -4.85 -7.69
C GLY A 322 -18.10 -4.97 -6.80
N HIS A 323 -17.53 -3.84 -6.36
CA HIS A 323 -16.37 -3.84 -5.46
C HIS A 323 -16.70 -4.44 -4.09
N ILE A 324 -17.87 -4.16 -3.54
CA ILE A 324 -18.29 -4.71 -2.25
C ILE A 324 -18.52 -6.22 -2.34
N LYS A 325 -19.06 -6.72 -3.46
CA LYS A 325 -19.17 -8.16 -3.70
C LYS A 325 -17.82 -8.86 -3.89
N ALA A 326 -16.88 -8.20 -4.57
CA ALA A 326 -15.51 -8.69 -4.68
C ALA A 326 -14.84 -8.77 -3.30
N GLN A 327 -15.00 -7.74 -2.46
CA GLN A 327 -14.50 -7.72 -1.09
C GLN A 327 -15.12 -8.81 -0.22
N GLU A 328 -16.44 -8.96 -0.24
CA GLU A 328 -17.14 -10.04 0.49
C GLU A 328 -16.53 -11.41 0.14
N SER A 329 -16.40 -11.68 -1.17
CA SER A 329 -15.84 -12.93 -1.68
C SER A 329 -14.38 -13.14 -1.27
N ALA A 330 -13.57 -12.07 -1.35
CA ALA A 330 -12.17 -12.10 -0.94
C ALA A 330 -12.02 -12.38 0.56
N LEU A 331 -12.83 -11.75 1.41
CA LEU A 331 -12.78 -11.97 2.86
C LEU A 331 -13.21 -13.39 3.23
N ILE A 332 -14.29 -13.91 2.63
CA ILE A 332 -14.76 -15.28 2.87
C ILE A 332 -13.70 -16.30 2.45
N LYS A 333 -13.07 -16.10 1.28
CA LYS A 333 -12.03 -17.01 0.79
C LYS A 333 -10.79 -17.00 1.69
N ASN A 334 -10.37 -15.83 2.15
CA ASN A 334 -9.08 -15.65 2.81
C ASN A 334 -9.14 -15.70 4.35
N ILE A 335 -10.32 -15.84 4.96
CA ILE A 335 -10.43 -16.01 6.42
C ILE A 335 -10.03 -17.42 6.89
N LEU A 336 -10.05 -18.41 6.00
CA LEU A 336 -9.87 -19.83 6.34
C LEU A 336 -8.57 -20.13 7.13
N PRO A 337 -7.38 -19.62 6.76
CA PRO A 337 -6.16 -19.89 7.53
C PRO A 337 -6.22 -19.35 8.95
N LEU A 338 -6.93 -18.24 9.17
CA LEU A 338 -7.15 -17.69 10.52
C LEU A 338 -8.08 -18.58 11.33
N GLU A 339 -9.13 -19.13 10.70
CA GLU A 339 -10.05 -20.08 11.34
C GLU A 339 -9.35 -21.37 11.74
N GLU A 340 -8.56 -21.94 10.84
CA GLU A 340 -7.72 -23.11 11.11
C GLU A 340 -6.79 -22.83 12.30
N LYS A 341 -6.14 -21.66 12.30
CA LYS A 341 -5.24 -21.30 13.40
C LYS A 341 -5.97 -21.16 14.74
N LEU A 342 -7.19 -20.63 14.76
CA LEU A 342 -7.99 -20.52 15.98
C LEU A 342 -8.44 -21.90 16.49
N LYS A 343 -8.79 -22.84 15.59
CA LYS A 343 -9.11 -24.23 15.94
C LYS A 343 -7.92 -24.98 16.51
N GLU A 344 -6.74 -24.82 15.91
CA GLU A 344 -5.48 -25.38 16.46
C GLU A 344 -5.21 -24.88 17.88
N ARG A 345 -5.61 -23.64 18.20
CA ARG A 345 -5.50 -23.03 19.52
C ARG A 345 -6.65 -23.41 20.47
N LYS A 346 -7.59 -24.27 20.04
CA LYS A 346 -8.78 -24.72 20.79
C LYS A 346 -9.70 -23.55 21.20
N LEU A 347 -9.90 -22.59 20.30
CA LEU A 347 -10.70 -21.37 20.52
C LEU A 347 -12.10 -21.43 19.89
N ASP A 348 -12.58 -22.61 19.52
CA ASP A 348 -13.85 -22.86 18.80
C ASP A 348 -15.05 -22.18 19.47
N LYS A 349 -15.17 -22.31 20.79
CA LYS A 349 -16.21 -21.65 21.59
C LYS A 349 -16.28 -20.14 21.36
N TRP A 350 -15.12 -19.49 21.21
CA TRP A 350 -15.05 -18.05 20.98
C TRP A 350 -15.34 -17.70 19.51
N MET A 351 -14.95 -18.55 18.56
CA MET A 351 -15.32 -18.39 17.16
C MET A 351 -16.84 -18.44 16.98
N GLU A 352 -17.51 -19.42 17.59
CA GLU A 352 -18.98 -19.53 17.56
C GLU A 352 -19.65 -18.30 18.15
N ARG A 353 -19.11 -17.76 19.25
CA ARG A 353 -19.62 -16.54 19.87
C ARG A 353 -19.46 -15.30 18.98
N VAL A 354 -18.40 -15.23 18.19
CA VAL A 354 -18.14 -14.13 17.25
C VAL A 354 -19.08 -14.16 16.05
N ARG A 355 -19.49 -15.36 15.60
CA ARG A 355 -20.39 -15.57 14.46
C ARG A 355 -21.88 -15.39 14.79
N ARG A 356 -22.23 -15.29 16.07
CA ARG A 356 -23.58 -14.91 16.53
C ARG A 356 -23.65 -13.40 16.67
#